data_AF-A0A2T7TWX4-F1
#
_entry.id   AF-A0A2T7TWX4-F1
#
_cell.length_a   1.000
_cell.length_b   1.000
_cell.length_c   1.000
_cell.angle_alpha   90.00
_cell.angle_beta   90.00
_cell.angle_gamma   90.00
#
_symmetry.space_group_name_H-M   'P 1'
#
loop_
_entity.id
_entity.type
_entity.pdbx_description
1 polymer ?
#
loop_
_entity_poly.entity_id
_entity_poly.type
_entity_poly.pdbx_seq_one_letter_code
_entity_poly.pdbx_strand_id
1 'polypeptide(L)'
;MTVHQSTTPFGRRPLSLAMVAARAVSEAGPKDALAEKWKVFDNLREAKTALGISDRALSVLNALLTFHQDTTLQLGSDLIVFPSNKALTFRANGMSPSTLRRHLAALVQAGLVIRRDSPNGKRYARKGEGGSIEQAFGFDLSPLVARAAEFESLAEQARAERKARYLLREEITVLRRDISKTIAVALEEDLAGPWNDLLARFDALNGTPPRSAEIATLEAIAANLRALWADVDNILKTQLKIKSMSANESQNGRHYHSSKPNPFLDSEQSLQKRLEETAAPEPEAKKPPIRAFSLSLVLQACPDIAMYTKGGQGISTWRELITAAGLARGALGISPSAWEDACAVMGDEDAAIVIAAILQRSEMIVSAGGYLRNLTERAREGKFSVGPMVMALLRVAAGGGRKSA
;
A
#
# COMPACT_ATOMS: atom_id res chain seq x y z
N MET A 1 34.03 -38.33 25.04
CA MET A 1 34.33 -37.14 25.87
C MET A 1 33.30 -36.07 25.54
N THR A 2 32.49 -35.63 26.49
CA THR A 2 31.57 -34.50 26.30
C THR A 2 32.39 -33.21 26.21
N VAL A 3 32.60 -32.71 25.00
CA VAL A 3 33.35 -31.46 24.82
C VAL A 3 32.49 -30.30 25.33
N HIS A 4 32.99 -29.58 26.32
CA HIS A 4 32.33 -28.40 26.86
C HIS A 4 32.19 -27.33 25.75
N GLN A 5 30.94 -27.02 25.37
CA GLN A 5 30.65 -25.94 24.43
C GLN A 5 30.57 -24.61 25.19
N SER A 6 31.52 -23.71 24.91
CA SER A 6 31.52 -22.35 25.47
C SER A 6 30.18 -21.66 25.21
N THR A 7 29.59 -21.13 26.28
CA THR A 7 28.31 -20.42 26.25
C THR A 7 28.49 -18.90 26.22
N THR A 8 29.71 -18.44 26.43
CA THR A 8 30.07 -17.03 26.52
C THR A 8 30.63 -16.48 25.21
N PRO A 9 30.37 -15.21 24.86
CA PRO A 9 30.92 -14.57 23.66
C PRO A 9 32.46 -14.56 23.67
N PHE A 10 33.07 -14.68 22.49
CA PHE A 10 34.53 -14.56 22.37
C PHE A 10 35.00 -13.09 22.38
N GLY A 11 36.14 -12.83 23.04
CA GLY A 11 36.80 -11.51 23.06
C GLY A 11 36.15 -10.51 24.03
N ARG A 12 36.12 -9.22 23.67
CA ARG A 12 35.64 -8.12 24.54
C ARG A 12 34.12 -7.95 24.57
N ARG A 13 33.34 -8.89 24.02
CA ARG A 13 31.89 -8.74 23.93
C ARG A 13 31.24 -9.18 25.26
N PRO A 14 30.39 -8.35 25.88
CA PRO A 14 29.69 -8.74 27.09
C PRO A 14 28.61 -9.79 26.79
N LEU A 15 28.37 -10.69 27.75
CA LEU A 15 27.23 -11.58 27.75
C LEU A 15 25.97 -10.77 28.09
N SER A 16 24.93 -10.82 27.25
CA SER A 16 23.65 -10.16 27.51
C SER A 16 22.57 -11.16 27.92
N LEU A 17 21.57 -10.72 28.68
CA LEU A 17 20.41 -11.53 29.06
C LEU A 17 19.66 -12.08 27.84
N ALA A 18 19.57 -11.30 26.76
CA ALA A 18 18.96 -11.74 25.51
C ALA A 18 19.66 -12.97 24.90
N MET A 19 20.99 -13.06 25.02
CA MET A 19 21.74 -14.24 24.56
C MET A 19 21.45 -15.47 25.41
N VAL A 20 21.38 -15.30 26.73
CA VAL A 20 21.06 -16.38 27.67
C VAL A 20 19.63 -16.87 27.44
N ALA A 21 18.68 -15.95 27.28
CA ALA A 21 17.28 -16.26 27.01
C ALA A 21 17.09 -16.98 25.67
N ALA A 22 17.70 -16.50 24.59
CA ALA A 22 17.61 -17.14 23.27
C ALA A 22 18.13 -18.59 23.32
N ARG A 23 19.20 -18.82 24.08
CA ARG A 23 19.76 -20.16 24.30
C ARG A 23 18.82 -21.04 25.13
N ALA A 24 18.34 -20.55 26.27
CA ALA A 24 17.40 -21.29 27.12
C ALA A 24 16.14 -21.70 26.35
N VAL A 25 15.59 -20.80 25.52
CA VAL A 25 14.43 -21.08 24.65
C VAL A 25 14.74 -22.17 23.62
N SER A 26 15.94 -22.14 23.03
CA SER A 26 16.36 -23.15 22.05
C SER A 26 16.61 -24.53 22.70
N GLU A 27 17.12 -24.55 23.93
CA GLU A 27 17.38 -25.78 24.69
C GLU A 27 16.09 -26.37 25.30
N ALA A 28 15.12 -25.54 25.68
CA ALA A 28 13.84 -25.96 26.26
C ALA A 28 12.80 -26.39 25.20
N GLY A 29 12.98 -26.01 23.94
CA GLY A 29 12.03 -26.35 22.87
C GLY A 29 12.00 -27.85 22.55
N PRO A 30 10.87 -28.38 22.03
CA PRO A 30 10.77 -29.79 21.64
C PRO A 30 11.76 -30.13 20.53
N LYS A 31 12.60 -31.15 20.71
CA LYS A 31 13.62 -31.59 19.73
C LYS A 31 13.05 -32.19 18.43
N ASP A 32 11.74 -32.26 18.31
CA ASP A 32 11.04 -32.66 17.09
C ASP A 32 10.25 -31.49 16.49
N ALA A 33 10.41 -30.28 17.00
CA ALA A 33 9.77 -29.10 16.45
C ALA A 33 10.32 -28.84 15.04
N LEU A 34 9.40 -28.73 14.08
CA LEU A 34 9.69 -28.43 12.69
C LEU A 34 9.16 -27.05 12.35
N ALA A 35 9.97 -26.26 11.65
CA ALA A 35 9.52 -25.00 11.10
C ALA A 35 10.01 -24.83 9.65
N GLU A 36 9.13 -24.33 8.79
CA GLU A 36 9.50 -24.00 7.42
C GLU A 36 10.26 -22.67 7.40
N LYS A 37 11.51 -22.72 6.92
CA LYS A 37 12.48 -21.63 6.90
C LYS A 37 11.91 -20.32 6.34
N TRP A 38 11.25 -20.40 5.19
CA TRP A 38 10.73 -19.22 4.50
C TRP A 38 9.43 -18.71 5.11
N LYS A 39 8.57 -19.60 5.62
CA LYS A 39 7.38 -19.20 6.40
C LYS A 39 7.78 -18.42 7.66
N VAL A 40 8.78 -18.89 8.41
CA VAL A 40 9.30 -18.19 9.59
C VAL A 40 9.89 -16.83 9.18
N PHE A 41 10.66 -16.78 8.10
CA PHE A 41 11.24 -15.53 7.61
C PHE A 41 10.17 -14.51 7.19
N ASP A 42 9.11 -14.96 6.50
CA ASP A 42 8.00 -14.09 6.11
C ASP A 42 7.23 -13.58 7.33
N ASN A 43 6.98 -14.43 8.34
CA ASN A 43 6.39 -14.00 9.60
C ASN A 43 7.26 -12.96 10.32
N LEU A 44 8.58 -13.13 10.35
CA LEU A 44 9.51 -12.13 10.90
C LEU A 44 9.50 -10.81 10.12
N ARG A 45 9.35 -10.87 8.78
CA ARG A 45 9.23 -9.67 7.94
C ARG A 45 7.97 -8.88 8.29
N GLU A 46 6.88 -9.59 8.59
CA GLU A 46 5.62 -8.98 9.00
C GLU A 46 5.67 -8.41 10.42
N ALA A 47 6.31 -9.13 11.34
CA ALA A 47 6.44 -8.76 12.75
C ALA A 47 7.62 -7.82 13.06
N LYS A 48 8.34 -7.31 12.04
CA LYS A 48 9.63 -6.61 12.22
C LYS A 48 9.56 -5.41 13.17
N THR A 49 8.45 -4.69 13.18
CA THR A 49 8.24 -3.52 14.05
C THR A 49 8.10 -3.94 15.52
N ALA A 50 7.29 -4.96 15.80
CA ALA A 50 7.11 -5.52 17.14
C ALA A 50 8.42 -6.11 17.71
N LEU A 51 9.24 -6.71 16.84
CA LEU A 51 10.52 -7.30 17.22
C LEU A 51 11.68 -6.27 17.29
N GLY A 52 11.46 -5.02 16.88
CA GLY A 52 12.49 -3.98 16.87
C GLY A 52 13.61 -4.22 15.85
N ILE A 53 13.32 -4.89 14.74
CA ILE A 53 14.32 -5.32 13.75
C ILE A 53 14.23 -4.47 12.48
N SER A 54 15.40 -4.03 12.00
CA SER A 54 15.52 -3.28 10.73
C SER A 54 15.49 -4.19 9.50
N ASP A 55 15.03 -3.65 8.36
CA ASP A 55 15.06 -4.35 7.07
C ASP A 55 16.45 -4.84 6.67
N ARG A 56 17.49 -4.07 7.03
CA ARG A 56 18.88 -4.48 6.80
C ARG A 56 19.28 -5.69 7.65
N ALA A 57 18.80 -5.80 8.88
CA ALA A 57 19.01 -6.99 9.70
C ALA A 57 18.25 -8.21 9.16
N LEU A 58 17.02 -8.04 8.67
CA LEU A 58 16.29 -9.10 7.97
C LEU A 58 16.99 -9.53 6.68
N SER A 59 17.62 -8.62 5.93
CA SER A 59 18.43 -8.97 4.76
C SER A 59 19.63 -9.85 5.12
N VAL A 60 20.28 -9.59 6.26
CA VAL A 60 21.35 -10.46 6.77
C VAL A 60 20.80 -11.81 7.22
N LEU A 61 19.64 -11.84 7.88
CA LEU A 61 18.99 -13.09 8.28
C LEU A 61 18.61 -13.94 7.07
N ASN A 62 18.01 -13.33 6.04
CA ASN A 62 17.72 -13.99 4.76
C ASN A 62 18.99 -14.62 4.19
N ALA A 63 20.08 -13.85 4.12
CA ALA A 63 21.36 -14.34 3.64
C ALA A 63 21.89 -15.51 4.49
N LEU A 64 21.73 -15.49 5.82
CA LEU A 64 22.09 -16.62 6.69
C LEU A 64 21.27 -17.88 6.39
N LEU A 65 19.95 -17.74 6.23
CA LEU A 65 19.02 -18.83 5.94
C LEU A 65 19.37 -19.57 4.63
N THR A 66 19.88 -18.84 3.63
CA THR A 66 20.31 -19.48 2.36
C THR A 66 21.50 -20.43 2.52
N PHE A 67 22.27 -20.37 3.62
CA PHE A 67 23.39 -21.29 3.87
C PHE A 67 22.94 -22.62 4.47
N HIS A 68 21.68 -22.73 4.90
CA HIS A 68 21.06 -24.00 5.27
C HIS A 68 20.38 -24.59 4.03
N GLN A 69 20.74 -25.82 3.66
CA GLN A 69 20.26 -26.46 2.43
C GLN A 69 18.76 -26.77 2.53
N ASP A 70 18.34 -27.38 3.64
CA ASP A 70 16.95 -27.77 3.81
C ASP A 70 16.04 -26.55 4.02
N THR A 71 14.82 -26.67 3.49
CA THR A 71 13.75 -25.70 3.69
C THR A 71 13.05 -25.92 5.03
N THR A 72 13.02 -27.15 5.54
CA THR A 72 12.48 -27.46 6.86
C THR A 72 13.62 -27.47 7.88
N LEU A 73 13.48 -26.67 8.93
CA LEU A 73 14.41 -26.62 10.04
C LEU A 73 13.84 -27.46 11.18
N GLN A 74 14.63 -28.41 11.68
CA GLN A 74 14.27 -29.25 12.82
C GLN A 74 15.07 -28.82 14.05
N LEU A 75 14.38 -28.50 15.15
CA LEU A 75 15.05 -28.16 16.39
C LEU A 75 15.78 -29.39 16.91
N GLY A 76 17.08 -29.32 17.19
CA GLY A 76 17.86 -30.49 17.64
C GLY A 76 18.70 -31.17 16.55
N SER A 77 18.51 -30.82 15.28
CA SER A 77 19.53 -31.04 14.25
C SER A 77 20.61 -29.93 14.32
N ASP A 78 21.71 -30.10 13.60
CA ASP A 78 22.79 -29.11 13.54
C ASP A 78 22.38 -27.88 12.68
N LEU A 79 21.59 -26.98 13.27
CA LEU A 79 21.11 -25.73 12.65
C LEU A 79 22.17 -24.62 12.61
N ILE A 80 23.46 -24.99 12.65
CA ILE A 80 24.57 -24.04 12.70
C ILE A 80 25.09 -23.76 11.29
N VAL A 81 25.00 -22.51 10.85
CA VAL A 81 25.60 -22.05 9.59
C VAL A 81 26.90 -21.30 9.86
N PHE A 82 27.94 -21.57 9.07
CA PHE A 82 29.28 -21.00 9.24
C PHE A 82 29.80 -20.28 7.98
N PRO A 83 29.05 -19.31 7.40
CA PRO A 83 29.49 -18.62 6.20
C PRO A 83 30.67 -17.69 6.47
N SER A 84 31.57 -17.62 5.48
CA SER A 84 32.62 -16.60 5.44
C SER A 84 31.99 -15.21 5.27
N ASN A 85 32.64 -14.16 5.80
CA ASN A 85 32.12 -12.79 5.65
C ASN A 85 32.01 -12.38 4.17
N LYS A 86 32.91 -12.86 3.30
CA LYS A 86 32.85 -12.61 1.85
C LYS A 86 31.58 -13.22 1.24
N ALA A 87 31.28 -14.48 1.55
CA ALA A 87 30.07 -15.15 1.05
C ALA A 87 28.79 -14.52 1.62
N LEU A 88 28.80 -14.18 2.91
CA LEU A 88 27.64 -13.56 3.55
C LEU A 88 27.37 -12.14 3.02
N THR A 89 28.41 -11.32 2.81
CA THR A 89 28.30 -10.01 2.15
C THR A 89 27.75 -10.14 0.74
N PHE A 90 28.20 -11.13 -0.04
CA PHE A 90 27.70 -11.37 -1.39
C PHE A 90 26.20 -11.65 -1.40
N ARG A 91 25.71 -12.56 -0.53
CA ARG A 91 24.27 -12.89 -0.43
C ARG A 91 23.43 -11.81 0.24
N ALA A 92 24.04 -10.95 1.07
CA ALA A 92 23.39 -9.80 1.67
C ALA A 92 23.48 -8.54 0.78
N ASN A 93 23.38 -8.71 -0.55
CA ASN A 93 23.37 -7.65 -1.55
C ASN A 93 24.56 -6.68 -1.47
N GLY A 94 25.77 -7.20 -1.23
CA GLY A 94 27.00 -6.39 -1.22
C GLY A 94 27.18 -5.52 0.02
N MET A 95 26.50 -5.82 1.13
CA MET A 95 26.61 -5.07 2.39
C MET A 95 28.06 -5.00 2.90
N SER A 96 28.51 -3.79 3.27
CA SER A 96 29.87 -3.60 3.79
C SER A 96 30.12 -4.44 5.06
N PRO A 97 31.36 -4.90 5.32
CA PRO A 97 31.65 -5.77 6.46
C PRO A 97 31.34 -5.15 7.84
N SER A 98 31.44 -3.82 7.99
CA SER A 98 31.09 -3.11 9.23
C SER A 98 29.59 -3.13 9.48
N THR A 99 28.79 -2.80 8.45
CA THR A 99 27.34 -2.82 8.48
C THR A 99 26.80 -4.23 8.71
N LEU A 100 27.40 -5.24 8.06
CA LEU A 100 27.08 -6.65 8.28
C LEU A 100 27.28 -7.05 9.75
N ARG A 101 28.42 -6.68 10.36
CA ARG A 101 28.69 -6.96 11.78
C ARG A 101 27.70 -6.28 12.71
N ARG A 102 27.32 -5.03 12.42
CA ARG A 102 26.30 -4.28 13.18
C ARG A 102 24.95 -5.00 13.15
N HIS A 103 24.50 -5.43 11.98
CA HIS A 103 23.21 -6.11 11.84
C HIS A 103 23.22 -7.53 12.40
N LEU A 104 24.34 -8.27 12.29
CA LEU A 104 24.50 -9.54 13.01
C LEU A 104 24.41 -9.35 14.52
N ALA A 105 25.01 -8.28 15.07
CA ALA A 105 24.88 -7.97 16.48
C ALA A 105 23.42 -7.66 16.85
N ALA A 106 22.69 -6.93 16.01
CA ALA A 106 21.26 -6.66 16.20
C ALA A 106 20.41 -7.95 16.21
N LEU A 107 20.64 -8.89 15.27
CA LEU A 107 19.95 -10.18 15.25
C LEU A 107 20.21 -11.01 16.52
N VAL A 108 21.45 -10.97 17.02
CA VAL A 108 21.81 -11.64 18.27
C VAL A 108 21.15 -10.97 19.48
N GLN A 109 21.10 -9.63 19.52
CA GLN A 109 20.41 -8.91 20.60
C GLN A 109 18.90 -9.11 20.58
N ALA A 110 18.30 -9.27 19.40
CA ALA A 110 16.89 -9.64 19.23
C ALA A 110 16.60 -11.12 19.57
N GLY A 111 17.64 -11.90 19.88
CA GLY A 111 17.51 -13.33 20.20
C GLY A 111 17.04 -14.18 19.02
N LEU A 112 17.20 -13.71 17.78
CA LEU A 112 16.86 -14.47 16.57
C LEU A 112 17.98 -15.41 16.12
N VAL A 113 19.22 -15.08 16.48
CA VAL A 113 20.41 -15.84 16.11
C VAL A 113 21.29 -15.99 17.33
N ILE A 114 21.74 -17.21 17.62
CA ILE A 114 22.76 -17.45 18.63
C ILE A 114 24.11 -17.50 17.93
N ARG A 115 25.14 -16.93 18.56
CA ARG A 115 26.50 -16.98 18.03
C ARG A 115 27.31 -18.01 18.81
N ARG A 116 27.77 -19.07 18.12
CA ARG A 116 28.65 -20.10 18.66
C ARG A 116 30.08 -19.78 18.24
N ASP A 117 30.78 -19.01 19.07
CA ASP A 117 32.16 -18.59 18.78
C ASP A 117 33.15 -19.74 19.03
N SER A 118 34.16 -19.86 18.16
CA SER A 118 35.28 -20.78 18.37
C SER A 118 36.33 -20.18 19.31
N PRO A 119 37.24 -20.99 19.87
CA PRO A 119 38.35 -20.50 20.70
C PRO A 119 39.26 -19.47 20.00
N ASN A 120 39.24 -19.41 18.67
CA ASN A 120 40.05 -18.49 17.87
C ASN A 120 39.20 -17.39 17.20
N GLY A 121 37.91 -17.29 17.53
CA GLY A 121 36.97 -16.33 16.94
C GLY A 121 36.64 -16.55 15.45
N LYS A 122 37.14 -17.63 14.83
CA LYS A 122 36.84 -18.03 13.44
C LYS A 122 35.57 -18.88 13.37
N ARG A 123 34.90 -18.89 12.21
CA ARG A 123 33.73 -19.76 11.94
C ARG A 123 34.19 -20.95 11.10
N TYR A 124 33.97 -22.17 11.59
CA TYR A 124 34.33 -23.41 10.91
C TYR A 124 33.63 -24.60 11.57
N ALA A 125 33.50 -25.70 10.83
CA ALA A 125 33.09 -26.99 11.35
C ALA A 125 34.31 -27.92 11.45
N ARG A 126 34.42 -28.68 12.54
CA ARG A 126 35.35 -29.81 12.68
C ARG A 126 34.58 -31.07 12.33
N LYS A 127 35.15 -31.86 11.42
CA LYS A 127 34.65 -33.19 11.09
C LYS A 127 35.36 -34.21 11.97
N GLY A 128 34.61 -35.15 12.53
CA GLY A 128 35.16 -36.28 13.26
C GLY A 128 35.69 -37.37 12.33
N GLU A 129 36.24 -38.45 12.90
CA GLU A 129 36.57 -39.66 12.15
C GLU A 129 35.29 -40.25 11.55
N GLY A 130 35.16 -40.19 10.22
CA GLY A 130 33.95 -40.60 9.49
C GLY A 130 33.24 -39.47 8.72
N GLY A 131 33.71 -38.22 8.81
CA GLY A 131 33.23 -37.12 7.97
C GLY A 131 31.94 -36.44 8.45
N SER A 132 31.33 -36.92 9.53
CA SER A 132 30.24 -36.24 10.25
C SER A 132 30.77 -35.00 10.98
N ILE A 133 29.96 -33.95 11.06
CA ILE A 133 30.30 -32.72 11.78
C ILE A 133 30.23 -33.02 13.28
N GLU A 134 31.38 -32.98 13.96
CA GLU A 134 31.48 -33.23 15.39
C GLU A 134 31.30 -31.94 16.20
N GLN A 135 31.78 -30.81 15.65
CA GLN A 135 31.63 -29.47 16.25
C GLN A 135 31.48 -28.40 15.17
N ALA A 136 30.44 -27.57 15.26
CA ALA A 136 30.28 -26.40 14.40
C ALA A 136 30.35 -25.10 15.20
N PHE A 137 31.17 -24.16 14.71
CA PHE A 137 31.29 -22.80 15.23
C PHE A 137 30.81 -21.80 14.19
N GLY A 138 29.72 -21.11 14.49
CA GLY A 138 29.00 -20.27 13.53
C GLY A 138 27.80 -19.55 14.14
N PHE A 139 26.74 -19.44 13.34
CA PHE A 139 25.45 -18.88 13.74
C PHE A 139 24.43 -20.00 13.85
N ASP A 140 23.88 -20.13 15.04
CA ASP A 140 22.87 -21.11 15.38
C ASP A 140 21.48 -20.49 15.17
N LEU A 141 20.70 -21.13 14.30
CA LEU A 141 19.37 -20.72 13.87
C LEU A 141 18.24 -21.38 14.67
N SER A 142 18.58 -22.19 15.68
CA SER A 142 17.60 -22.85 16.57
C SER A 142 16.53 -21.91 17.16
N PRO A 143 16.82 -20.64 17.53
CA PRO A 143 15.78 -19.73 18.03
C PRO A 143 14.64 -19.50 17.05
N LEU A 144 14.90 -19.62 15.74
CA LEU A 144 13.88 -19.44 14.71
C LEU A 144 12.81 -20.53 14.74
N VAL A 145 13.21 -21.77 15.07
CA VAL A 145 12.31 -22.91 15.18
C VAL A 145 11.60 -22.90 16.53
N ALA A 146 12.36 -22.68 17.62
CA ALA A 146 11.83 -22.67 18.97
C ALA A 146 10.77 -21.58 19.19
N ARG A 147 10.89 -20.44 18.51
CA ARG A 147 9.95 -19.30 18.60
C ARG A 147 9.04 -19.17 17.37
N ALA A 148 8.95 -20.19 16.52
CA ALA A 148 8.17 -20.11 15.28
C ALA A 148 6.70 -19.71 15.51
N ALA A 149 6.06 -20.30 16.54
CA ALA A 149 4.68 -19.99 16.91
C ALA A 149 4.49 -18.54 17.43
N GLU A 150 5.47 -18.02 18.18
CA GLU A 150 5.48 -16.61 18.63
C GLU A 150 5.51 -15.67 17.42
N PHE A 151 6.40 -15.93 16.45
CA PHE A 151 6.51 -15.12 15.25
C PHE A 151 5.26 -15.18 14.37
N GLU A 152 4.62 -16.35 14.29
CA GLU A 152 3.35 -16.51 13.57
C GLU A 152 2.25 -15.67 14.21
N SER A 153 2.10 -15.72 15.54
CA SER A 153 1.12 -14.89 16.25
C SER A 153 1.36 -13.39 16.05
N LEU A 154 2.62 -12.93 16.17
CA LEU A 154 2.96 -11.53 15.94
C LEU A 154 2.71 -11.10 14.48
N ALA A 155 2.96 -11.99 13.52
CA ALA A 155 2.69 -11.72 12.11
C ALA A 155 1.18 -11.63 11.81
N GLU A 156 0.38 -12.50 12.41
CA GLU A 156 -1.08 -12.45 12.31
C GLU A 156 -1.65 -11.16 12.90
N GLN A 157 -1.17 -10.72 14.07
CA GLN A 157 -1.54 -9.44 14.66
C GLN A 157 -1.19 -8.27 13.72
N ALA A 158 0.03 -8.25 13.18
CA ALA A 158 0.47 -7.20 12.25
C ALA A 158 -0.37 -7.18 10.95
N ARG A 159 -0.76 -8.35 10.42
CA ARG A 159 -1.66 -8.45 9.26
C ARG A 159 -3.06 -7.96 9.59
N ALA A 160 -3.61 -8.35 10.74
CA ALA A 160 -4.92 -7.95 11.21
C ALA A 160 -5.01 -6.42 11.39
N GLU A 161 -4.01 -5.81 12.03
CA GLU A 161 -3.93 -4.36 12.20
C GLU A 161 -3.86 -3.60 10.87
N ARG A 162 -3.07 -4.09 9.90
CA ARG A 162 -3.03 -3.47 8.56
C ARG A 162 -4.35 -3.61 7.83
N LYS A 163 -5.01 -4.77 7.90
CA LYS A 163 -6.33 -4.99 7.31
C LYS A 163 -7.37 -4.07 7.95
N ALA A 164 -7.39 -3.95 9.28
CA ALA A 164 -8.29 -3.06 10.00
C ALA A 164 -8.09 -1.59 9.57
N ARG A 165 -6.84 -1.12 9.50
CA ARG A 165 -6.54 0.23 9.00
C ARG A 165 -6.99 0.45 7.55
N TYR A 166 -6.82 -0.56 6.71
CA TYR A 166 -7.25 -0.50 5.32
C TYR A 166 -8.78 -0.36 5.22
N LEU A 167 -9.53 -1.24 5.89
CA LEU A 167 -11.00 -1.23 5.87
C LEU A 167 -11.58 0.07 6.45
N LEU A 168 -11.02 0.58 7.55
CA LEU A 168 -11.45 1.85 8.13
C LEU A 168 -11.22 3.02 7.17
N ARG A 169 -10.09 3.04 6.44
CA ARG A 169 -9.82 4.09 5.45
C ARG A 169 -10.75 4.00 4.25
N GLU A 170 -11.01 2.80 3.78
CA GLU A 170 -11.99 2.56 2.72
C GLU A 170 -13.38 3.07 3.14
N GLU A 171 -13.84 2.69 4.32
CA GLU A 171 -15.11 3.12 4.88
C GLU A 171 -15.19 4.65 5.04
N ILE A 172 -14.17 5.28 5.62
CA ILE A 172 -14.10 6.76 5.74
C ILE A 172 -14.23 7.42 4.36
N THR A 173 -13.58 6.85 3.35
CA THR A 173 -13.60 7.38 1.98
C THR A 173 -15.00 7.28 1.38
N VAL A 174 -15.67 6.13 1.56
CA VAL A 174 -17.04 5.91 1.10
C VAL A 174 -18.02 6.86 1.80
N LEU A 175 -17.98 6.93 3.13
CA LEU A 175 -18.85 7.80 3.91
C LEU A 175 -18.69 9.27 3.52
N ARG A 176 -17.45 9.75 3.35
CA ARG A 176 -17.21 11.13 2.90
C ARG A 176 -17.83 11.41 1.54
N ARG A 177 -17.68 10.48 0.60
CA ARG A 177 -18.24 10.60 -0.74
C ARG A 177 -19.77 10.65 -0.70
N ASP A 178 -20.37 9.75 0.05
CA ASP A 178 -21.82 9.61 0.08
C ASP A 178 -22.48 10.79 0.81
N ILE A 179 -21.94 11.21 1.97
CA ILE A 179 -22.40 12.42 2.68
C ILE A 179 -22.31 13.65 1.76
N SER A 180 -21.15 13.88 1.14
CA SER A 180 -20.93 15.05 0.28
C SER A 180 -21.90 15.08 -0.90
N LYS A 181 -22.11 13.94 -1.59
CA LYS A 181 -23.02 13.86 -2.73
C LYS A 181 -24.48 14.02 -2.33
N THR A 182 -24.89 13.40 -1.23
CA THR A 182 -26.29 13.49 -0.77
C THR A 182 -26.64 14.91 -0.34
N ILE A 183 -25.75 15.59 0.38
CA ILE A 183 -25.97 17.00 0.76
C ILE A 183 -26.02 17.89 -0.49
N ALA A 184 -25.12 17.69 -1.46
CA ALA A 184 -25.13 18.45 -2.71
C ALA A 184 -26.46 18.32 -3.46
N VAL A 185 -26.95 17.08 -3.65
CA VAL A 185 -28.25 16.83 -4.30
C VAL A 185 -29.40 17.47 -3.52
N ALA A 186 -29.37 17.38 -2.19
CA ALA A 186 -30.45 17.96 -1.38
C ALA A 186 -30.52 19.49 -1.46
N LEU A 187 -29.36 20.16 -1.59
CA LEU A 187 -29.27 21.60 -1.80
C LEU A 187 -29.67 21.99 -3.24
N GLU A 188 -29.27 21.22 -4.25
CA GLU A 188 -29.64 21.46 -5.65
C GLU A 188 -31.15 21.30 -5.90
N GLU A 189 -31.79 20.33 -5.26
CA GLU A 189 -33.22 20.05 -5.34
C GLU A 189 -34.08 20.87 -4.36
N ASP A 190 -33.47 21.83 -3.64
CA ASP A 190 -34.10 22.69 -2.63
C ASP A 190 -34.95 21.90 -1.61
N LEU A 191 -34.43 20.75 -1.15
CA LEU A 191 -35.14 19.90 -0.19
C LEU A 191 -35.20 20.59 1.18
N ALA A 192 -36.36 20.51 1.85
CA ALA A 192 -36.48 21.04 3.20
C ALA A 192 -35.59 20.28 4.20
N GLY A 193 -34.76 21.00 4.95
CA GLY A 193 -33.92 20.41 6.00
C GLY A 193 -32.72 21.27 6.40
N PRO A 194 -32.04 20.92 7.51
CA PRO A 194 -30.85 21.64 8.00
C PRO A 194 -29.59 21.27 7.19
N TRP A 195 -29.67 21.26 5.85
CA TRP A 195 -28.59 20.79 4.97
C TRP A 195 -27.32 21.63 5.10
N ASN A 196 -27.45 22.95 5.32
CA ASN A 196 -26.32 23.84 5.55
C ASN A 196 -25.60 23.53 6.89
N ASP A 197 -26.34 23.18 7.94
CA ASP A 197 -25.75 22.81 9.24
C ASP A 197 -25.02 21.46 9.13
N LEU A 198 -25.59 20.51 8.37
CA LEU A 198 -24.96 19.22 8.09
C LEU A 198 -23.69 19.38 7.24
N LEU A 199 -23.69 20.32 6.29
CA LEU A 199 -22.51 20.66 5.51
C LEU A 199 -21.40 21.24 6.40
N ALA A 200 -21.73 22.16 7.30
CA ALA A 200 -20.76 22.72 8.25
C ALA A 200 -20.17 21.63 9.18
N ARG A 201 -21.01 20.70 9.67
CA ARG A 201 -20.56 19.53 10.44
C ARG A 201 -19.66 18.60 9.62
N PHE A 202 -20.01 18.38 8.36
CA PHE A 202 -19.20 17.57 7.44
C PHE A 202 -17.81 18.19 7.25
N ASP A 203 -17.75 19.49 6.95
CA ASP A 203 -16.48 20.20 6.71
C ASP A 203 -15.56 20.16 7.94
N ALA A 204 -16.13 20.27 9.15
CA ALA A 204 -15.38 20.11 10.40
C ALA A 204 -14.78 18.70 10.57
N LEU A 205 -15.41 17.66 10.01
CA LEU A 205 -14.98 16.26 10.08
C LEU A 205 -14.15 15.80 8.87
N ASN A 206 -14.10 16.59 7.80
CA ASN A 206 -13.51 16.19 6.52
C ASN A 206 -11.96 16.29 6.48
N GLY A 207 -11.32 16.61 7.60
CA GLY A 207 -9.85 16.68 7.69
C GLY A 207 -9.16 15.37 7.28
N THR A 208 -8.10 15.44 6.48
CA THR A 208 -7.37 14.25 6.02
C THR A 208 -6.58 13.62 7.18
N PRO A 209 -6.83 12.35 7.55
CA PRO A 209 -6.06 11.69 8.59
C PRO A 209 -4.60 11.48 8.14
N PRO A 210 -3.61 11.56 9.05
CA PRO A 210 -2.21 11.34 8.71
C PRO A 210 -1.99 9.92 8.18
N ARG A 211 -0.99 9.72 7.32
CA ARG A 211 -0.69 8.42 6.71
C ARG A 211 -0.38 7.34 7.76
N SER A 212 0.23 7.72 8.87
CA SER A 212 0.54 6.87 10.02
C SER A 212 -0.54 6.88 11.11
N ALA A 213 -1.77 7.33 10.82
CA ALA A 213 -2.85 7.35 11.78
C ALA A 213 -3.03 5.97 12.46
N GLU A 214 -3.15 6.00 13.78
CA GLU A 214 -3.44 4.82 14.58
C GLU A 214 -4.89 4.37 14.35
N ILE A 215 -5.13 3.08 14.62
CA ILE A 215 -6.46 2.48 14.44
C ILE A 215 -7.51 3.25 15.24
N ALA A 216 -7.23 3.59 16.51
CA ALA A 216 -8.16 4.33 17.36
C ALA A 216 -8.58 5.69 16.77
N THR A 217 -7.64 6.40 16.12
CA THR A 217 -7.96 7.66 15.44
C THR A 217 -8.85 7.45 14.23
N LEU A 218 -8.58 6.42 13.42
CA LEU A 218 -9.40 6.08 12.26
C LEU A 218 -10.80 5.61 12.69
N GLU A 219 -10.91 4.83 13.76
CA GLU A 219 -12.20 4.41 14.34
C GLU A 219 -13.03 5.60 14.81
N ALA A 220 -12.41 6.57 15.49
CA ALA A 220 -13.10 7.79 15.93
C ALA A 220 -13.62 8.61 14.74
N ILE A 221 -12.82 8.77 13.69
CA ILE A 221 -13.24 9.46 12.46
C ILE A 221 -14.39 8.71 11.78
N ALA A 222 -14.26 7.39 11.63
CA ALA A 222 -15.31 6.57 11.02
C ALA A 222 -16.61 6.64 11.83
N ALA A 223 -16.54 6.58 13.17
CA ALA A 223 -17.71 6.68 14.04
C ALA A 223 -18.45 8.04 13.86
N ASN A 224 -17.71 9.14 13.84
CA ASN A 224 -18.28 10.47 13.63
C ASN A 224 -18.94 10.60 12.25
N LEU A 225 -18.30 10.06 11.20
CA LEU A 225 -18.85 10.07 9.85
C LEU A 225 -20.09 9.17 9.72
N ARG A 226 -20.12 8.00 10.37
CA ARG A 226 -21.31 7.14 10.40
C ARG A 226 -22.49 7.84 11.06
N ALA A 227 -22.25 8.54 12.18
CA ALA A 227 -23.30 9.30 12.86
C ALA A 227 -23.86 10.41 11.95
N LEU A 228 -22.97 11.17 11.30
CA LEU A 228 -23.38 12.21 10.36
C LEU A 228 -24.15 11.64 9.16
N TRP A 229 -23.70 10.51 8.61
CA TRP A 229 -24.40 9.83 7.52
C TRP A 229 -25.81 9.39 7.94
N ALA A 230 -25.97 8.85 9.17
CA ALA A 230 -27.28 8.45 9.67
C ALA A 230 -28.25 9.64 9.78
N ASP A 231 -27.76 10.81 10.22
CA ASP A 231 -28.56 12.05 10.25
C ASP A 231 -29.00 12.47 8.85
N VAL A 232 -28.05 12.52 7.89
CA VAL A 232 -28.28 12.87 6.48
C VAL A 232 -29.29 11.93 5.82
N ASP A 233 -29.10 10.61 5.96
CA ASP A 233 -29.95 9.58 5.37
C ASP A 233 -31.37 9.60 5.97
N ASN A 234 -31.50 9.82 7.29
CA ASN A 234 -32.81 9.92 7.94
C ASN A 234 -33.61 11.14 7.46
N ILE A 235 -32.96 12.30 7.33
CA ILE A 235 -33.59 13.52 6.81
C ILE A 235 -34.02 13.30 5.36
N LEU A 236 -33.16 12.73 4.52
CA LEU A 236 -33.47 12.42 3.13
C LEU A 236 -34.69 11.47 3.03
N LYS A 237 -34.69 10.37 3.78
CA LYS A 237 -35.78 9.40 3.81
C LYS A 237 -37.10 10.00 4.28
N THR A 238 -37.04 10.88 5.28
CA THR A 238 -38.24 11.57 5.78
C THR A 238 -38.84 12.47 4.71
N GLN A 239 -38.00 13.23 3.99
CA GLN A 239 -38.46 14.10 2.90
C GLN A 239 -39.04 13.31 1.71
N LEU A 240 -38.40 12.20 1.33
CA LEU A 240 -38.93 11.33 0.27
C LEU A 240 -40.29 10.71 0.65
N LYS A 241 -40.47 10.32 1.92
CA LYS A 241 -41.77 9.84 2.42
C LYS A 241 -42.83 10.93 2.37
N ILE A 242 -42.53 12.16 2.80
CA ILE A 242 -43.48 13.29 2.76
C ILE A 242 -43.87 13.61 1.32
N LYS A 243 -42.91 13.66 0.39
CA LYS A 243 -43.16 13.89 -1.04
C LYS A 243 -44.04 12.78 -1.66
N SER A 244 -43.91 11.53 -1.19
CA SER A 244 -44.77 10.41 -1.63
C SER A 244 -46.19 10.46 -1.04
N MET A 245 -46.39 11.04 0.16
CA MET A 245 -47.71 11.18 0.78
C MET A 245 -48.46 12.45 0.35
N SER A 246 -47.74 13.47 -0.13
CA SER A 246 -48.29 14.74 -0.63
C SER A 246 -48.88 14.63 -2.05
N ALA A 247 -48.64 13.52 -2.75
CA ALA A 247 -49.17 13.28 -4.09
C ALA A 247 -50.32 12.27 -4.08
N ASN A 248 -51.51 12.68 -3.64
CA ASN A 248 -52.79 12.23 -4.22
C ASN A 248 -54.00 12.93 -3.59
N GLU A 249 -54.38 14.09 -4.12
CA GLU A 249 -55.72 14.66 -3.92
C GLU A 249 -56.37 15.02 -5.27
N SER A 250 -56.23 14.14 -6.27
CA SER A 250 -57.17 14.09 -7.40
C SER A 250 -57.21 12.70 -8.03
N GLN A 251 -58.25 11.93 -7.68
CA GLN A 251 -58.68 10.80 -8.49
C GLN A 251 -59.51 11.31 -9.66
N ASN A 252 -58.95 11.27 -10.88
CA ASN A 252 -59.73 10.87 -12.05
C ASN A 252 -58.80 10.52 -13.24
N GLY A 253 -58.94 9.31 -13.80
CA GLY A 253 -58.36 9.01 -15.12
C GLY A 253 -57.87 7.59 -15.42
N ARG A 254 -58.79 6.62 -15.41
CA ARG A 254 -58.84 5.39 -16.25
C ARG A 254 -57.62 4.42 -16.28
N HIS A 255 -57.85 3.30 -15.58
CA HIS A 255 -57.72 1.90 -16.02
C HIS A 255 -56.45 1.44 -16.77
N TYR A 256 -55.63 0.67 -16.07
CA TYR A 256 -54.57 -0.18 -16.62
C TYR A 256 -55.14 -1.38 -17.38
N HIS A 257 -54.57 -1.70 -18.54
CA HIS A 257 -54.51 -3.09 -19.02
C HIS A 257 -53.15 -3.39 -19.67
N SER A 258 -52.61 -4.56 -19.31
CA SER A 258 -51.22 -5.01 -19.44
C SER A 258 -50.94 -5.82 -20.71
N SER A 259 -49.67 -5.89 -21.15
CA SER A 259 -48.99 -7.18 -21.44
C SER A 259 -47.45 -7.03 -21.47
N LYS A 260 -46.72 -8.03 -20.96
CA LYS A 260 -45.24 -8.15 -20.73
C LYS A 260 -44.47 -8.54 -22.03
N PRO A 261 -43.11 -8.69 -22.12
CA PRO A 261 -41.99 -8.59 -21.14
C PRO A 261 -40.70 -7.80 -21.60
N ASN A 262 -39.73 -7.61 -20.68
CA ASN A 262 -38.33 -7.08 -20.82
C ASN A 262 -37.51 -7.64 -22.02
N PRO A 263 -36.37 -7.04 -22.51
CA PRO A 263 -35.30 -6.38 -21.71
C PRO A 263 -34.42 -5.26 -22.38
N PHE A 264 -33.54 -4.67 -21.55
CA PHE A 264 -32.20 -4.09 -21.83
C PHE A 264 -31.97 -2.78 -22.65
N LEU A 265 -31.25 -1.88 -21.96
CA LEU A 265 -30.09 -1.04 -22.37
C LEU A 265 -30.24 0.16 -23.33
N ASP A 266 -29.70 1.27 -22.82
CA ASP A 266 -28.97 2.37 -23.46
C ASP A 266 -29.60 3.13 -24.63
N SER A 267 -29.77 4.44 -24.42
CA SER A 267 -29.53 5.42 -25.49
C SER A 267 -29.19 6.78 -24.90
N GLU A 268 -27.89 7.08 -24.83
CA GLU A 268 -27.41 8.43 -25.08
C GLU A 268 -27.84 8.84 -26.49
N GLN A 269 -28.55 9.96 -26.64
CA GLN A 269 -28.63 10.66 -27.91
C GLN A 269 -29.09 12.10 -27.71
N SER A 270 -28.16 13.03 -27.92
CA SER A 270 -28.41 14.19 -28.77
C SER A 270 -27.06 14.79 -29.19
N LEU A 271 -26.57 14.40 -30.37
CA LEU A 271 -26.71 15.14 -31.65
C LEU A 271 -25.55 16.15 -31.82
N GLN A 272 -24.51 15.79 -32.57
CA GLN A 272 -24.45 15.93 -34.04
C GLN A 272 -25.00 17.28 -34.54
N LYS A 273 -24.13 18.27 -34.69
CA LYS A 273 -24.22 19.20 -35.82
C LYS A 273 -22.89 19.88 -36.13
N ARG A 274 -22.21 19.34 -37.16
CA ARG A 274 -21.30 19.98 -38.13
C ARG A 274 -20.01 19.18 -38.33
N LEU A 275 -20.11 18.19 -39.22
CA LEU A 275 -19.03 17.84 -40.14
C LEU A 275 -19.71 17.49 -41.45
N GLU A 276 -19.59 18.38 -42.44
CA GLU A 276 -19.57 18.05 -43.87
C GLU A 276 -19.05 19.28 -44.63
N GLU A 277 -18.31 19.00 -45.71
CA GLU A 277 -17.41 19.87 -46.49
C GLU A 277 -15.97 19.91 -45.93
N THR A 278 -14.96 19.26 -46.49
CA THR A 278 -14.68 18.87 -47.90
C THR A 278 -13.76 17.63 -47.96
N ALA A 279 -13.84 16.92 -49.10
CA ALA A 279 -13.21 15.63 -49.37
C ALA A 279 -11.68 15.65 -49.66
N ALA A 280 -11.10 14.46 -49.48
CA ALA A 280 -9.73 13.92 -49.63
C ALA A 280 -8.81 14.50 -50.76
N PRO A 281 -7.46 14.31 -50.70
CA PRO A 281 -6.84 12.97 -50.81
C PRO A 281 -5.68 12.68 -49.81
N GLU A 282 -5.59 11.42 -49.36
CA GLU A 282 -4.33 10.77 -48.92
C GLU A 282 -3.43 10.46 -50.14
N PRO A 283 -2.12 10.18 -50.03
CA PRO A 283 -1.37 9.81 -48.82
C PRO A 283 0.01 10.49 -48.66
N GLU A 284 0.48 10.65 -47.43
CA GLU A 284 1.90 10.50 -47.15
C GLU A 284 2.08 10.06 -45.70
N ALA A 285 2.70 8.89 -45.54
CA ALA A 285 2.94 8.23 -44.27
C ALA A 285 3.83 9.08 -43.36
N LYS A 286 3.23 10.02 -42.62
CA LYS A 286 3.90 10.70 -41.52
C LYS A 286 3.87 9.77 -40.31
N LYS A 287 5.04 9.18 -40.03
CA LYS A 287 5.33 8.49 -38.76
C LYS A 287 4.71 9.28 -37.60
N PRO A 288 3.97 8.65 -36.68
CA PRO A 288 3.42 9.37 -35.55
C PRO A 288 4.56 10.02 -34.76
N PRO A 289 4.35 11.23 -34.21
CA PRO A 289 5.37 11.89 -33.42
C PRO A 289 5.79 10.96 -32.28
N ILE A 290 7.10 10.85 -32.09
CA ILE A 290 7.72 10.03 -31.06
C ILE A 290 7.11 10.45 -29.71
N ARG A 291 6.29 9.55 -29.15
CA ARG A 291 5.53 9.74 -27.90
C ARG A 291 6.52 9.95 -26.74
N ALA A 292 6.37 11.02 -25.98
CA ALA A 292 7.34 11.38 -24.94
C ALA A 292 7.31 10.44 -23.71
N PHE A 293 6.21 9.72 -23.43
CA PHE A 293 6.09 8.83 -22.25
C PHE A 293 5.25 7.58 -22.52
N SER A 294 5.66 6.43 -21.98
CA SER A 294 4.86 5.20 -21.99
C SER A 294 3.89 5.18 -20.80
N LEU A 295 2.70 4.60 -20.98
CA LEU A 295 1.70 4.42 -19.93
C LEU A 295 2.30 3.76 -18.68
N SER A 296 3.16 2.76 -18.89
CA SER A 296 3.88 2.07 -17.80
C SER A 296 4.70 3.01 -16.93
N LEU A 297 5.33 4.03 -17.53
CA LEU A 297 6.13 5.02 -16.80
C LEU A 297 5.25 5.93 -15.93
N VAL A 298 4.08 6.32 -16.43
CA VAL A 298 3.10 7.11 -15.67
C VAL A 298 2.57 6.31 -14.48
N LEU A 299 2.24 5.03 -14.69
CA LEU A 299 1.77 4.15 -13.61
C LEU A 299 2.85 3.86 -12.57
N GLN A 300 4.12 3.79 -12.97
CA GLN A 300 5.23 3.70 -12.03
C GLN A 300 5.42 4.99 -11.21
N ALA A 301 5.18 6.15 -11.82
CA ALA A 301 5.26 7.44 -11.15
C ALA A 301 4.07 7.69 -10.21
N CYS A 302 2.89 7.20 -10.57
CA CYS A 302 1.62 7.47 -9.93
C CYS A 302 0.85 6.16 -9.61
N PRO A 303 1.37 5.28 -8.75
CA PRO A 303 0.71 4.00 -8.43
C PRO A 303 -0.69 4.15 -7.81
N ASP A 304 -0.96 5.25 -7.11
CA ASP A 304 -2.23 5.42 -6.37
C ASP A 304 -3.46 5.50 -7.30
N ILE A 305 -3.28 5.86 -8.58
CA ILE A 305 -4.37 5.93 -9.56
C ILE A 305 -4.95 4.55 -9.90
N ALA A 306 -4.19 3.47 -9.69
CA ALA A 306 -4.65 2.10 -9.92
C ALA A 306 -5.81 1.70 -9.00
N MET A 307 -6.00 2.40 -7.87
CA MET A 307 -7.13 2.18 -6.95
C MET A 307 -8.47 2.65 -7.50
N TYR A 308 -8.46 3.37 -8.63
CA TYR A 308 -9.65 3.98 -9.23
C TYR A 308 -10.11 3.25 -10.51
N THR A 309 -9.68 2.00 -10.74
CA THR A 309 -10.21 1.16 -11.82
C THR A 309 -11.41 0.33 -11.37
N LYS A 310 -12.37 0.10 -12.26
CA LYS A 310 -13.50 -0.79 -11.99
C LYS A 310 -12.99 -2.24 -11.95
N GLY A 311 -13.21 -2.94 -10.84
CA GLY A 311 -13.01 -4.40 -10.73
C GLY A 311 -11.59 -4.88 -10.42
N GLY A 312 -10.66 -4.01 -10.01
CA GLY A 312 -9.32 -4.43 -9.56
C GLY A 312 -8.39 -4.95 -10.66
N GLN A 313 -8.83 -4.92 -11.91
CA GLN A 313 -7.98 -5.10 -13.08
C GLN A 313 -7.17 -3.81 -13.25
N GLY A 314 -5.85 -3.88 -13.13
CA GLY A 314 -4.97 -2.71 -13.23
C GLY A 314 -5.11 -1.97 -14.57
N ILE A 315 -4.48 -0.79 -14.68
CA ILE A 315 -4.55 0.04 -15.88
C ILE A 315 -3.60 -0.50 -16.95
N SER A 316 -4.14 -0.87 -18.10
CA SER A 316 -3.43 -1.42 -19.25
C SER A 316 -3.54 -0.55 -20.51
N THR A 317 -4.56 0.32 -20.57
CA THR A 317 -4.80 1.25 -21.68
C THR A 317 -4.95 2.70 -21.23
N TRP A 318 -4.70 3.66 -22.14
CA TRP A 318 -4.91 5.09 -21.86
C TRP A 318 -6.37 5.43 -21.57
N ARG A 319 -7.30 4.74 -22.23
CA ARG A 319 -8.74 4.88 -21.97
C ARG A 319 -9.11 4.50 -20.54
N GLU A 320 -8.50 3.44 -20.00
CA GLU A 320 -8.66 3.05 -18.60
C GLU A 320 -8.07 4.10 -17.66
N LEU A 321 -6.92 4.69 -18.00
CA LEU A 321 -6.33 5.78 -17.21
C LEU A 321 -7.24 7.01 -17.16
N ILE A 322 -7.82 7.42 -18.30
CA ILE A 322 -8.76 8.55 -18.37
C ILE A 322 -10.00 8.26 -17.53
N THR A 323 -10.51 7.03 -17.60
CA THR A 323 -11.67 6.60 -16.79
C THR A 323 -11.34 6.64 -15.30
N ALA A 324 -10.17 6.13 -14.90
CA ALA A 324 -9.70 6.16 -13.52
C ALA A 324 -9.45 7.59 -13.02
N ALA A 325 -8.89 8.47 -13.86
CA ALA A 325 -8.72 9.89 -13.57
C ALA A 325 -10.06 10.59 -13.36
N GLY A 326 -11.08 10.30 -14.17
CA GLY A 326 -12.43 10.81 -13.99
C GLY A 326 -13.05 10.43 -12.64
N LEU A 327 -12.76 9.23 -12.14
CA LEU A 327 -13.19 8.78 -10.81
C LEU A 327 -12.36 9.44 -9.68
N ALA A 328 -11.03 9.48 -9.83
CA ALA A 328 -10.11 10.07 -8.84
C ALA A 328 -10.33 11.57 -8.62
N ARG A 329 -10.67 12.28 -9.69
CA ARG A 329 -11.09 13.69 -9.69
C ARG A 329 -12.17 13.97 -8.63
N GLY A 330 -13.17 13.10 -8.50
CA GLY A 330 -14.23 13.23 -7.49
C GLY A 330 -13.71 13.10 -6.07
N ALA A 331 -12.78 12.18 -5.83
CA ALA A 331 -12.13 12.00 -4.53
C ALA A 331 -11.19 13.17 -4.15
N LEU A 332 -10.67 13.88 -5.16
CA LEU A 332 -9.81 15.06 -4.97
C LEU A 332 -10.60 16.37 -4.80
N GLY A 333 -11.94 16.35 -4.82
CA GLY A 333 -12.76 17.56 -4.71
C GLY A 333 -12.62 18.50 -5.91
N ILE A 334 -12.28 17.98 -7.09
CA ILE A 334 -12.16 18.77 -8.33
C ILE A 334 -13.57 18.89 -8.96
N SER A 335 -14.00 20.10 -9.36
CA SER A 335 -15.34 20.37 -9.93
C SER A 335 -15.43 20.02 -11.42
N PRO A 336 -16.56 19.54 -11.97
CA PRO A 336 -16.63 19.01 -13.36
C PRO A 336 -16.07 19.99 -14.39
N SER A 337 -16.44 21.25 -14.24
CA SER A 337 -15.92 22.38 -15.03
C SER A 337 -14.40 22.48 -15.09
N ALA A 338 -13.69 22.25 -13.97
CA ALA A 338 -12.23 22.34 -13.93
C ALA A 338 -11.56 21.17 -14.66
N TRP A 339 -12.23 20.02 -14.72
CA TRP A 339 -11.76 18.86 -15.46
C TRP A 339 -12.00 19.02 -16.95
N GLU A 340 -13.19 19.47 -17.34
CA GLU A 340 -13.53 19.75 -18.74
C GLU A 340 -12.61 20.82 -19.33
N ASP A 341 -12.34 21.92 -18.61
CA ASP A 341 -11.40 22.95 -19.04
C ASP A 341 -9.96 22.41 -19.16
N ALA A 342 -9.54 21.54 -18.23
CA ALA A 342 -8.24 20.87 -18.34
C ALA A 342 -8.16 20.00 -19.59
N CYS A 343 -9.12 19.10 -19.82
CA CYS A 343 -9.21 18.26 -21.02
C CYS A 343 -9.22 19.09 -22.31
N ALA A 344 -9.97 20.20 -22.34
CA ALA A 344 -10.06 21.06 -23.51
C ALA A 344 -8.72 21.74 -23.86
N VAL A 345 -7.92 22.10 -22.85
CA VAL A 345 -6.66 22.84 -23.05
C VAL A 345 -5.47 21.91 -23.27
N MET A 346 -5.32 20.84 -22.48
CA MET A 346 -4.14 19.96 -22.53
C MET A 346 -4.40 18.60 -23.21
N GLY A 347 -5.65 18.26 -23.49
CA GLY A 347 -6.05 16.95 -24.01
C GLY A 347 -6.33 15.93 -22.91
N ASP A 348 -7.16 14.94 -23.22
CA ASP A 348 -7.67 13.97 -22.24
C ASP A 348 -6.57 13.14 -21.57
N GLU A 349 -5.55 12.71 -22.33
CA GLU A 349 -4.46 11.90 -21.81
C GLU A 349 -3.57 12.69 -20.85
N ASP A 350 -3.16 13.91 -21.22
CA ASP A 350 -2.34 14.77 -20.38
C ASP A 350 -3.10 15.24 -19.14
N ALA A 351 -4.39 15.55 -19.27
CA ALA A 351 -5.26 15.85 -18.14
C ALA A 351 -5.35 14.67 -17.17
N ALA A 352 -5.48 13.44 -17.69
CA ALA A 352 -5.47 12.23 -16.88
C ALA A 352 -4.13 12.02 -16.14
N ILE A 353 -3.00 12.30 -16.79
CA ILE A 353 -1.66 12.28 -16.14
C ILE A 353 -1.59 13.31 -15.02
N VAL A 354 -2.10 14.53 -15.24
CA VAL A 354 -2.14 15.59 -14.22
C VAL A 354 -2.97 15.15 -13.02
N ILE A 355 -4.16 14.59 -13.23
CA ILE A 355 -4.98 14.07 -12.13
C ILE A 355 -4.26 12.96 -11.37
N ALA A 356 -3.62 12.02 -12.07
CA ALA A 356 -2.84 10.95 -11.43
C ALA A 356 -1.66 11.53 -10.62
N ALA A 357 -0.99 12.56 -11.12
CA ALA A 357 0.11 13.23 -10.43
C ALA A 357 -0.37 14.04 -9.21
N ILE A 358 -1.50 14.73 -9.32
CA ILE A 358 -2.14 15.44 -8.21
C ILE A 358 -2.58 14.45 -7.14
N LEU A 359 -3.18 13.33 -7.52
CA LEU A 359 -3.53 12.26 -6.59
C LEU A 359 -2.30 11.76 -5.83
N GLN A 360 -1.21 11.49 -6.56
CA GLN A 360 0.04 11.01 -5.98
C GLN A 360 0.71 12.01 -5.04
N ARG A 361 0.45 13.31 -5.22
CA ARG A 361 0.96 14.41 -4.38
C ARG A 361 -0.12 15.10 -3.56
N SER A 362 -1.28 14.46 -3.37
CA SER A 362 -2.45 15.09 -2.75
C SER A 362 -2.14 15.63 -1.35
N GLU A 363 -1.23 14.98 -0.61
CA GLU A 363 -0.74 15.40 0.71
C GLU A 363 0.02 16.75 0.71
N MET A 364 0.59 17.17 -0.42
CA MET A 364 1.34 18.44 -0.55
C MET A 364 0.53 19.57 -1.22
N ILE A 365 -0.71 19.29 -1.62
CA ILE A 365 -1.54 20.20 -2.40
C ILE A 365 -2.74 20.61 -1.55
N VAL A 366 -2.78 21.88 -1.15
CA VAL A 366 -3.85 22.45 -0.29
C VAL A 366 -5.20 22.43 -0.99
N SER A 367 -5.24 22.71 -2.30
CA SER A 367 -6.47 22.66 -3.12
C SER A 367 -6.18 22.04 -4.47
N ALA A 368 -6.60 20.79 -4.67
CA ALA A 368 -6.40 20.05 -5.92
C ALA A 368 -7.11 20.73 -7.10
N GLY A 369 -8.33 21.26 -6.89
CA GLY A 369 -9.08 21.97 -7.93
C GLY A 369 -8.50 23.33 -8.28
N GLY A 370 -7.95 24.07 -7.31
CA GLY A 370 -7.24 25.32 -7.58
C GLY A 370 -5.91 25.09 -8.29
N TYR A 371 -5.19 24.04 -7.90
CA TYR A 371 -3.93 23.65 -8.51
C TYR A 371 -4.12 23.19 -9.97
N LEU A 372 -5.14 22.37 -10.25
CA LEU A 372 -5.46 21.97 -11.62
C LEU A 372 -5.74 23.20 -12.50
N ARG A 373 -6.57 24.14 -12.06
CA ARG A 373 -6.85 25.38 -12.81
C ARG A 373 -5.59 26.20 -13.10
N ASN A 374 -4.67 26.30 -12.14
CA ASN A 374 -3.39 26.98 -12.36
C ASN A 374 -2.53 26.28 -13.42
N LEU A 375 -2.49 24.94 -13.40
CA LEU A 375 -1.78 24.17 -14.43
C LEU A 375 -2.45 24.30 -15.81
N THR A 376 -3.78 24.31 -15.86
CA THR A 376 -4.56 24.56 -17.08
C THR A 376 -4.26 25.95 -17.66
N GLU A 377 -4.20 26.99 -16.84
CA GLU A 377 -3.84 28.34 -17.30
C GLU A 377 -2.42 28.38 -17.88
N ARG A 378 -1.47 27.75 -17.19
CA ARG A 378 -0.09 27.65 -17.68
C ARG A 378 0.02 26.83 -18.97
N ALA A 379 -0.83 25.82 -19.15
CA ALA A 379 -0.90 25.05 -20.39
C ALA A 379 -1.46 25.90 -21.53
N ARG A 380 -2.47 26.73 -21.26
CA ARG A 380 -3.03 27.71 -22.22
C ARG A 380 -1.98 28.71 -22.70
N GLU A 381 -1.08 29.12 -21.80
CA GLU A 381 0.07 29.97 -22.14
C GLU A 381 1.25 29.22 -22.80
N GLY A 382 1.16 27.90 -23.00
CA GLY A 382 2.25 27.07 -23.52
C GLY A 382 3.42 26.86 -22.55
N LYS A 383 3.25 27.19 -21.26
CA LYS A 383 4.27 27.16 -20.19
C LYS A 383 4.18 25.92 -19.29
N PHE A 384 3.41 24.91 -19.71
CA PHE A 384 3.25 23.66 -18.98
C PHE A 384 3.44 22.45 -19.91
N SER A 385 4.10 21.42 -19.38
CA SER A 385 4.14 20.09 -19.97
C SER A 385 4.14 19.04 -18.86
N VAL A 386 3.53 17.88 -19.12
CA VAL A 386 3.40 16.79 -18.14
C VAL A 386 4.72 16.10 -17.82
N GLY A 387 5.70 16.15 -18.74
CA GLY A 387 6.95 15.41 -18.64
C GLY A 387 7.81 15.75 -17.41
N PRO A 388 8.16 17.03 -17.17
CA PRO A 388 8.90 17.44 -15.98
C PRO A 388 8.21 17.05 -14.66
N MET A 389 6.88 17.09 -14.63
CA MET A 389 6.07 16.71 -13.48
C MET A 389 6.16 15.21 -13.18
N VAL A 390 5.98 14.36 -14.20
CA VAL A 390 6.14 12.89 -14.08
C VAL A 390 7.58 12.52 -13.69
N MET A 391 8.58 13.16 -14.30
CA MET A 391 10.00 12.92 -13.98
C MET A 391 10.37 13.38 -12.57
N ALA A 392 9.73 14.41 -12.04
CA ALA A 392 9.90 14.82 -10.65
C ALA A 392 9.29 13.77 -9.69
N LEU A 393 8.16 13.18 -10.04
CA LEU A 393 7.54 12.09 -9.29
C LEU A 393 8.38 10.81 -9.29
N LEU A 394 8.90 10.39 -10.45
CA LEU A 394 9.80 9.25 -10.55
C LEU A 394 11.08 9.44 -9.73
N ARG A 395 11.63 10.66 -9.69
CA ARG A 395 12.80 10.97 -8.85
C ARG A 395 12.48 10.89 -7.36
N VAL A 396 11.26 11.26 -6.95
CA VAL A 396 10.81 11.07 -5.56
C VAL A 396 10.58 9.59 -5.25
N ALA A 397 9.97 8.84 -6.16
CA ALA A 397 9.78 7.40 -6.01
C ALA A 397 11.12 6.64 -5.93
N ALA A 398 12.10 7.01 -6.77
CA ALA A 398 13.46 6.46 -6.73
C ALA A 398 14.30 6.99 -5.55
N GLY A 399 14.04 8.22 -5.11
CA GLY A 399 14.71 8.90 -4.00
C GLY A 399 14.20 8.48 -2.62
N GLY A 400 12.94 8.03 -2.50
CA GLY A 400 12.41 7.34 -1.33
C GLY A 400 13.14 6.01 -1.05
N GLY A 401 13.80 5.43 -2.06
CA GLY A 401 14.73 4.32 -1.92
C GLY A 401 16.18 4.71 -1.62
N ARG A 402 16.52 6.02 -1.58
CA ARG A 402 17.91 6.52 -1.40
C ARG A 402 18.10 7.60 -0.33
N LYS A 403 17.05 8.11 0.31
CA LYS A 403 17.17 9.02 1.47
C LYS A 403 17.17 8.27 2.80
N SER A 404 18.27 7.54 3.00
CA SER A 404 18.89 7.33 4.31
C SER A 404 20.37 7.07 4.02
N ALA A 405 21.10 8.14 3.74
CA ALA A 405 22.55 8.18 3.84
C ALA A 405 22.89 9.06 5.03
#